data_AF-A0A7C5LDQ8-F1
#
_entry.id   AF-A0A7C5LDQ8-F1
#
_cell.length_a   1.000
_cell.length_b   1.000
_cell.length_c   1.000
_cell.angle_alpha   90.00
_cell.angle_beta   90.00
_cell.angle_gamma   90.00
#
_symmetry.space_group_name_H-M   'P 1'
#
loop_
_entity.id
_entity.type
_entity.pdbx_description
1 polymer ?
#
loop_
_entity_poly.entity_id
_entity_poly.type
_entity_poly.pdbx_seq_one_letter_code
_entity_poly.pdbx_strand_id
1 'polypeptide(L)'
;MKKDNSKEKSLRPNLREKNKVTIKIPRPLYEKLQTAISGSGFRSVNEFIVHVLRDLVSLRSEKEGKEDLTEEEIRIIRERLKNLGYF
;
A
#
# COMPACT_ATOMS: atom_id res chain seq x y z
N MET A 1 32.27 -30.76 -25.90
CA MET A 1 31.39 -31.17 -24.77
C MET A 1 31.19 -29.94 -23.88
N LYS A 2 29.97 -29.42 -23.80
CA LYS A 2 29.62 -28.17 -23.09
C LYS A 2 29.65 -28.36 -21.57
N LYS A 3 30.18 -27.37 -20.85
CA LYS A 3 29.70 -27.04 -19.50
C LYS A 3 29.62 -25.51 -19.39
N ASP A 4 28.42 -25.01 -19.65
CA ASP A 4 28.01 -23.62 -19.52
C ASP A 4 28.20 -23.13 -18.07
N ASN A 5 29.11 -22.18 -17.90
CA ASN A 5 29.47 -21.56 -16.63
C ASN A 5 28.54 -20.38 -16.27
N SER A 6 27.23 -20.61 -16.39
CA SER A 6 26.20 -19.55 -16.28
C SER A 6 25.39 -19.57 -14.99
N LYS A 7 25.74 -20.41 -14.00
CA LYS A 7 24.91 -20.62 -12.79
C LYS A 7 25.42 -19.99 -11.48
N GLU A 8 26.48 -19.18 -11.50
CA GLU A 8 27.09 -18.69 -10.24
C GLU A 8 27.03 -17.17 -10.00
N LYS A 9 26.15 -16.42 -10.69
CA LYS A 9 26.14 -14.95 -10.58
C LYS A 9 24.91 -14.30 -9.92
N SER A 10 23.95 -15.06 -9.38
CA SER A 10 22.66 -14.48 -8.95
C SER A 10 22.44 -14.31 -7.43
N LEU A 11 23.40 -14.62 -6.55
CA LEU A 11 23.16 -14.65 -5.09
C LEU A 11 23.80 -13.51 -4.29
N ARG A 12 23.85 -12.28 -4.83
CA ARG A 12 24.05 -11.08 -4.00
C ARG A 12 22.69 -10.42 -3.77
N PRO A 13 22.04 -10.58 -2.60
CA PRO A 13 20.80 -9.88 -2.34
C PRO A 13 21.11 -8.38 -2.24
N ASN A 14 20.51 -7.61 -3.13
CA ASN A 14 20.61 -6.16 -3.10
C ASN A 14 19.87 -5.68 -1.84
N LEU A 15 20.49 -4.82 -1.01
CA LEU A 15 19.97 -4.42 0.31
C LEU A 15 18.55 -3.78 0.28
N ARG A 16 18.05 -3.44 -0.92
CA ARG A 16 16.68 -2.97 -1.20
C ARG A 16 15.60 -4.08 -1.26
N GLU A 17 15.99 -5.35 -1.35
CA GLU A 17 15.05 -6.48 -1.43
C GLU A 17 14.51 -6.93 -0.08
N LYS A 18 15.17 -6.55 1.03
CA LYS A 18 14.78 -6.97 2.39
C LYS A 18 13.36 -6.54 2.82
N ASN A 19 12.76 -5.56 2.14
CA ASN A 19 11.42 -5.05 2.47
C ASN A 19 10.31 -5.52 1.52
N LYS A 20 10.59 -6.48 0.63
CA LYS A 20 9.57 -7.00 -0.30
C LYS A 20 8.97 -8.29 0.24
N VAL A 21 7.65 -8.33 0.36
CA VAL A 21 6.89 -9.53 0.72
C VAL A 21 6.38 -10.20 -0.57
N THR A 22 6.44 -11.53 -0.63
CA THR A 22 5.86 -12.31 -1.74
C THR A 22 4.47 -12.78 -1.34
N ILE A 23 3.46 -12.47 -2.16
CA ILE A 23 2.07 -12.86 -1.93
C ILE A 23 1.69 -13.90 -3.00
N LYS A 24 1.11 -15.03 -2.58
CA LYS A 24 0.59 -16.03 -3.51
C LYS A 24 -0.79 -15.60 -3.99
N ILE A 25 -0.96 -15.46 -5.30
CA ILE A 25 -2.21 -15.08 -5.94
C ILE A 25 -2.65 -16.24 -6.84
N PRO A 26 -3.92 -16.69 -6.75
CA PRO A 26 -4.43 -17.70 -7.67
C PRO A 26 -4.25 -17.27 -9.13
N ARG A 27 -3.77 -18.18 -9.99
CA ARG A 27 -3.54 -17.92 -11.42
C ARG A 27 -4.74 -17.26 -12.14
N PRO A 28 -5.99 -17.71 -11.93
CA PRO A 28 -7.13 -17.10 -12.62
C PRO A 28 -7.34 -15.62 -12.24
N LEU A 29 -6.97 -15.23 -11.02
CA LEU A 29 -7.09 -13.85 -10.56
C LEU A 29 -5.97 -12.99 -11.16
N TYR A 30 -4.76 -13.53 -11.26
CA TYR A 30 -3.64 -12.87 -11.91
C TYR A 30 -3.90 -12.58 -13.40
N GLU A 31 -4.47 -13.54 -14.13
CA GLU A 31 -4.80 -13.37 -15.55
C GLU A 31 -5.86 -12.28 -15.76
N LYS A 32 -6.91 -12.27 -14.92
CA LYS A 32 -7.93 -11.20 -14.94
C LYS A 32 -7.32 -9.83 -14.66
N LEU A 33 -6.42 -9.75 -13.68
CA LEU A 33 -5.70 -8.51 -13.37
C LEU A 33 -4.81 -8.07 -14.55
N GLN A 34 -4.12 -9.01 -15.18
CA GLN A 34 -3.28 -8.74 -16.35
C GLN A 34 -4.08 -8.15 -17.51
N THR A 35 -5.26 -8.71 -17.80
CA THR A 35 -6.17 -8.15 -18.81
C THR A 35 -6.68 -6.78 -18.40
N ALA A 36 -7.06 -6.60 -17.13
CA ALA A 36 -7.56 -5.32 -16.62
C ALA A 36 -6.52 -4.18 -16.71
N ILE A 37 -5.23 -4.49 -16.53
CA ILE A 37 -4.16 -3.47 -16.60
C ILE A 37 -3.61 -3.25 -18.01
N SER A 38 -3.96 -4.08 -19.00
CA SER A 38 -3.37 -4.04 -20.35
C SER A 38 -3.66 -2.74 -21.13
N GLY A 39 -4.65 -1.95 -20.70
CA GLY A 39 -4.94 -0.60 -21.21
C GLY A 39 -4.67 0.52 -20.20
N SER A 40 -4.05 0.19 -19.07
CA SER A 40 -3.76 1.13 -17.99
C SER A 40 -2.32 1.65 -18.07
N GLY A 41 -2.00 2.71 -17.31
CA GLY A 41 -0.63 3.21 -17.20
C GLY A 41 0.33 2.34 -16.39
N PHE A 42 -0.10 1.17 -15.89
CA PHE A 42 0.72 0.30 -15.04
C PHE A 42 1.60 -0.63 -15.88
N ARG A 43 2.87 -0.76 -15.48
CA ARG A 43 3.86 -1.60 -16.20
C ARG A 43 3.86 -3.04 -15.73
N SER A 44 3.24 -3.33 -14.58
CA SER A 44 3.14 -4.68 -14.04
C SER A 44 1.94 -4.87 -13.11
N VAL A 45 1.50 -6.12 -12.96
CA VAL A 45 0.47 -6.51 -11.99
C VAL A 45 0.92 -6.21 -10.55
N ASN A 46 2.21 -6.39 -10.24
CA ASN A 46 2.76 -6.05 -8.93
C ASN A 46 2.65 -4.56 -8.61
N GLU A 47 2.94 -3.69 -9.57
CA GLU A 47 2.82 -2.23 -9.41
C GLU A 47 1.37 -1.82 -9.15
N PHE A 48 0.44 -2.40 -9.92
CA PHE A 48 -1.00 -2.20 -9.71
C PHE A 48 -1.45 -2.61 -8.30
N ILE A 49 -1.05 -3.80 -7.84
CA ILE A 49 -1.41 -4.30 -6.50
C ILE A 49 -0.84 -3.39 -5.41
N VAL A 50 0.42 -2.97 -5.53
CA VAL A 50 1.03 -2.05 -4.55
C VAL A 50 0.28 -0.73 -4.47
N HIS A 51 -0.16 -0.20 -5.62
CA HIS A 51 -0.91 1.05 -5.65
C HIS A 51 -2.29 0.90 -4.99
N VAL A 52 -3.05 -0.13 -5.37
CA VAL A 52 -4.38 -0.41 -4.78
C VAL A 52 -4.28 -0.66 -3.28
N LEU A 53 -3.30 -1.46 -2.83
CA LEU A 53 -3.10 -1.69 -1.40
C LEU A 53 -2.73 -0.42 -0.66
N ARG A 54 -1.90 0.45 -1.24
CA ARG A 54 -1.57 1.75 -0.65
C ARG A 54 -2.82 2.63 -0.53
N ASP A 55 -3.62 2.74 -1.58
CA ASP A 55 -4.82 3.57 -1.57
C ASP A 55 -5.86 3.06 -0.56
N LEU A 56 -6.03 1.73 -0.47
CA LEU A 56 -6.93 1.12 0.51
C LEU A 56 -6.46 1.34 1.96
N VAL A 57 -5.15 1.28 2.20
CA VAL A 57 -4.59 1.58 3.53
C VAL A 57 -4.73 3.07 3.82
N SER A 58 -4.38 3.97 2.89
CA SER A 58 -4.56 5.41 3.07
C SER A 58 -6.01 5.79 3.39
N LEU A 59 -6.99 5.21 2.67
CA LEU A 59 -8.41 5.44 2.93
C LEU A 59 -8.86 4.92 4.31
N ARG A 60 -8.26 3.82 4.79
CA ARG A 60 -8.51 3.30 6.15
C ARG A 60 -7.80 4.14 7.20
N SER A 61 -6.56 4.58 6.96
CA SER A 61 -5.81 5.46 7.86
C SER A 61 -6.42 6.86 7.95
N GLU A 62 -7.07 7.36 6.90
CA GLU A 62 -7.89 8.58 6.99
C GLU A 62 -9.17 8.38 7.80
N LYS A 63 -9.68 7.15 7.89
CA LYS A 63 -10.82 6.78 8.76
C LYS A 63 -10.40 6.41 10.18
N GLU A 64 -9.17 5.94 10.38
CA GLU A 64 -8.60 5.65 11.71
C GLU A 64 -7.92 6.90 12.31
N GLY A 65 -7.42 7.82 11.47
CA GLY A 65 -6.90 9.13 11.87
C GLY A 65 -7.95 10.24 11.90
N LYS A 66 -9.16 9.96 11.37
CA LYS A 66 -10.40 10.58 11.85
C LYS A 66 -10.97 9.65 12.91
N GLU A 67 -10.30 9.59 14.06
CA GLU A 67 -11.04 9.28 15.28
C GLU A 67 -12.20 10.27 15.28
N ASP A 68 -13.43 9.78 15.08
CA ASP A 68 -14.62 10.59 15.32
C ASP A 68 -14.44 11.12 16.74
N LEU A 69 -14.16 12.43 16.86
CA LEU A 69 -13.81 13.05 18.14
C LEU A 69 -14.80 12.54 19.18
N THR A 70 -14.29 11.93 20.24
CA THR A 70 -15.14 11.45 21.31
C THR A 70 -15.95 12.63 21.86
N GLU A 71 -17.15 12.38 22.38
CA GLU A 71 -18.01 13.47 22.90
C GLU A 71 -17.27 14.34 23.92
N GLU A 72 -16.33 13.76 24.67
CA GLU A 72 -15.47 14.44 25.63
C GLU A 72 -14.46 15.38 24.96
N GLU A 73 -13.82 14.95 23.87
CA GLU A 73 -12.90 15.79 23.09
C GLU A 73 -13.62 16.96 22.43
N ILE A 74 -14.84 16.73 21.91
CA ILE A 74 -15.71 17.79 21.39
C ILE A 74 -16.04 18.79 22.50
N ARG A 75 -16.31 18.34 23.73
CA ARG A 75 -16.57 19.23 24.87
C ARG A 75 -15.36 20.10 25.21
N ILE A 76 -14.18 19.51 25.26
CA ILE A 76 -12.92 20.21 25.56
C ILE A 76 -12.61 21.23 24.46
N ILE A 77 -12.78 20.87 23.18
CA ILE A 77 -12.57 21.79 22.06
C ILE A 77 -13.57 22.95 22.12
N ARG A 78 -14.85 22.67 22.39
CA ARG A 78 -15.89 23.70 22.54
C ARG A 78 -15.58 24.67 23.69
N GLU A 79 -15.12 24.17 24.82
CA GLU A 79 -14.73 24.99 25.97
C GLU A 79 -13.51 25.86 25.66
N ARG A 80 -12.49 25.29 24.99
CA ARG A 80 -11.33 26.06 24.50
C ARG A 80 -11.73 27.16 23.53
N LEU A 81 -12.61 26.87 22.57
CA LEU A 81 -13.11 27.86 21.61
C LEU A 81 -13.90 28.99 22.28
N LYS A 82 -14.71 28.66 23.30
CA LYS A 82 -15.43 29.65 24.12
C LYS A 82 -14.47 30.56 24.89
N ASN A 83 -13.41 30.00 25.46
CA ASN A 83 -12.38 30.78 26.17
C ASN A 83 -11.56 31.68 25.24
N LEU A 84 -11.51 31.35 23.95
CA LEU A 84 -10.87 32.16 22.90
C LEU A 84 -11.83 33.19 22.27
N GLY A 85 -13.09 33.26 22.70
CA GLY A 85 -14.06 34.26 22.24
C GLY A 85 -14.68 33.98 20.86
N TYR A 86 -14.60 32.74 20.38
CA TYR A 86 -15.22 32.32 19.11
C TYR A 86 -16.72 31.97 19.24
N PHE A 87 -17.32 32.16 20.43
CA PHE A 87 -18.73 31.90 20.75
C PHE A 87 -19.30 33.01 21.65
#